data_AF-A0A432Q804-F1
#
_entry.id   AF-A0A432Q804-F1
#
_cell.length_a   1.000
_cell.length_b   1.000
_cell.length_c   1.000
_cell.angle_alpha   90.00
_cell.angle_beta   90.00
_cell.angle_gamma   90.00
#
_symmetry.space_group_name_H-M   'P 1'
#
loop_
_entity.id
_entity.type
_entity.pdbx_description
1 polymer ?
#
loop_
_entity_poly.entity_id
_entity_poly.type
_entity_poly.pdbx_seq_one_letter_code
_entity_poly.pdbx_strand_id
1 'polypeptide(L)'
;MDYLPATKKEMRALGWDRLDVILVTGDAYIDSPFIGVAVIGRVLADAGFKVGIIAQPGLDGDDICRLGEPGLFWGISGGCIDSMVANRTASGYRRKSDDYTPGGLNNRRPDRAVL
;
A
#
# COMPACT_ATOMS: atom_id res chain seq x y z
N MET A 1 -10.13 14.92 5.17
CA MET A 1 -10.35 13.55 4.65
C MET A 1 -9.71 12.60 5.64
N ASP A 2 -10.45 11.65 6.20
CA ASP A 2 -9.94 10.85 7.34
C ASP A 2 -8.98 9.73 6.91
N TYR A 3 -9.10 9.22 5.67
CA TYR A 3 -8.24 8.19 5.09
C TYR A 3 -8.12 8.36 3.57
N LEU A 4 -7.04 7.87 2.96
CA LEU A 4 -6.94 7.72 1.50
C LEU A 4 -7.93 6.64 1.02
N PRO A 5 -8.60 6.84 -0.12
CA PRO A 5 -9.50 5.85 -0.67
C PRO A 5 -8.70 4.62 -1.12
N ALA A 6 -9.16 3.46 -0.67
CA ALA A 6 -8.62 2.17 -1.03
C ALA A 6 -9.61 1.36 -1.89
N THR A 7 -10.78 1.92 -2.22
CA THR A 7 -11.81 1.25 -3.02
C THR A 7 -12.53 2.21 -3.98
N LYS A 8 -13.10 1.66 -5.06
CA LYS A 8 -13.99 2.42 -5.97
C LYS A 8 -15.23 2.97 -5.27
N LYS A 9 -15.67 2.35 -4.17
CA LYS A 9 -16.81 2.85 -3.37
C LYS A 9 -16.44 4.16 -2.67
N GLU A 10 -15.27 4.22 -2.05
CA GLU A 10 -14.76 5.43 -1.40
C GLU A 10 -14.47 6.53 -2.43
N MET A 11 -13.89 6.20 -3.58
CA MET A 11 -13.70 7.16 -4.67
C MET A 11 -15.02 7.81 -5.11
N ARG A 12 -16.08 7.00 -5.30
CA ARG A 12 -17.42 7.50 -5.64
C ARG A 12 -18.03 8.38 -4.55
N ALA A 13 -17.80 8.05 -3.27
CA ALA A 13 -18.26 8.88 -2.15
C ALA A 13 -17.60 10.27 -2.14
N LEU A 14 -16.42 10.41 -2.75
CA LEU A 14 -15.70 11.68 -2.91
C LEU A 14 -16.03 12.39 -4.23
N GLY A 15 -16.87 11.78 -5.09
CA GLY A 15 -17.15 12.28 -6.44
C GLY A 15 -15.95 12.15 -7.39
N TRP A 16 -15.07 11.17 -7.17
CA TRP A 16 -13.88 10.96 -7.99
C TRP A 16 -14.08 9.78 -8.95
N ASP A 17 -14.05 10.07 -10.25
CA ASP A 17 -14.09 9.04 -11.29
C ASP A 17 -12.70 8.44 -11.59
N ARG A 18 -11.64 9.20 -11.29
CA ARG A 18 -10.24 8.81 -11.51
C ARG A 18 -9.32 9.40 -10.43
N LEU A 19 -8.28 8.65 -10.09
CA LEU A 19 -7.17 9.09 -9.22
C LEU A 19 -6.02 9.65 -10.06
N ASP A 20 -5.33 10.66 -9.55
CA ASP A 20 -4.11 11.18 -10.17
C ASP A 20 -2.91 10.29 -9.82
N VAL A 21 -2.84 9.82 -8.56
CA VAL A 21 -1.75 8.99 -8.06
C VAL A 21 -2.32 7.77 -7.36
N ILE A 22 -1.77 6.59 -7.65
CA ILE A 22 -2.07 5.37 -6.90
C ILE A 22 -0.79 4.90 -6.21
N LEU A 23 -0.83 4.85 -4.89
CA LEU A 23 0.26 4.33 -4.06
C LEU A 23 0.05 2.84 -3.81
N VAL A 24 1.11 2.05 -3.92
CA VAL A 24 1.14 0.61 -3.66
C VAL A 24 2.13 0.34 -2.55
N THR A 25 1.72 -0.41 -1.53
CA THR A 25 2.57 -0.73 -0.38
C THR A 25 2.53 -2.22 -0.03
N GLY A 26 3.69 -2.76 0.36
CA GLY A 26 3.83 -4.12 0.89
C GLY A 26 3.35 -4.30 2.35
N ASP A 27 2.99 -3.22 3.02
CA ASP A 27 2.39 -3.22 4.37
C ASP A 27 0.88 -3.03 4.32
N ALA A 28 0.20 -3.34 5.42
CA ALA A 28 -1.14 -2.84 5.70
C ALA A 28 -1.18 -1.31 5.61
N TYR A 29 -2.28 -0.76 5.11
CA TYR A 29 -2.48 0.69 5.17
C TYR A 29 -2.84 1.10 6.60
N ILE A 30 -1.95 1.86 7.21
CA ILE A 30 -2.17 2.54 8.49
C ILE A 30 -1.90 4.02 8.25
N ASP A 31 -2.92 4.85 8.44
CA ASP A 31 -2.79 6.29 8.24
C ASP A 31 -2.15 6.95 9.46
N SER A 32 -0.81 6.99 9.45
CA SER A 32 0.00 7.42 10.58
C SER A 32 1.26 8.12 10.09
N PRO A 33 1.75 9.15 10.81
CA PRO A 33 3.00 9.83 10.46
C PRO A 33 4.24 8.91 10.53
N PHE A 34 4.12 7.73 11.13
CA PHE A 34 5.18 6.72 11.18
C PHE A 34 5.24 5.84 9.92
N ILE A 35 4.28 5.98 9.00
CA ILE A 35 4.19 5.18 7.77
C ILE A 35 4.49 6.07 6.57
N GLY A 36 5.64 5.85 5.94
CA GLY A 36 6.13 6.73 4.87
C GLY A 36 5.15 6.89 3.69
N VAL A 37 4.49 5.80 3.28
CA VAL A 37 3.47 5.84 2.21
C VAL A 37 2.26 6.70 2.60
N ALA A 38 1.84 6.66 3.87
CA ALA A 38 0.75 7.51 4.36
C ALA A 38 1.17 8.98 4.32
N VAL A 39 2.37 9.33 4.80
CA VAL A 39 2.91 10.69 4.74
C VAL A 39 2.97 11.20 3.31
N ILE A 40 3.51 10.43 2.37
CA ILE A 40 3.56 10.79 0.94
C ILE A 40 2.16 11.04 0.40
N GLY A 41 1.22 10.14 0.67
CA GLY A 41 -0.15 10.29 0.19
C GLY A 41 -0.86 11.52 0.77
N ARG A 42 -0.61 11.86 2.03
CA ARG A 42 -1.13 13.09 2.66
C ARG A 42 -0.54 14.35 2.06
N VAL A 43 0.78 14.40 1.85
CA VAL A 43 1.44 15.55 1.21
C VAL A 43 0.91 15.78 -0.21
N LEU A 44 0.71 14.71 -0.98
CA LEU A 44 0.13 14.80 -2.33
C LEU A 44 -1.33 15.23 -2.30
N ALA A 45 -2.13 14.69 -1.37
CA ALA A 45 -3.53 15.10 -1.20
C ALA A 45 -3.66 16.57 -0.79
N ASP A 46 -2.82 17.05 0.11
CA ASP A 46 -2.77 18.45 0.55
C ASP A 46 -2.33 19.40 -0.59
N ALA A 47 -1.53 18.89 -1.53
CA ALA A 47 -1.19 19.60 -2.77
C ALA A 47 -2.31 19.61 -3.82
N GLY A 48 -3.46 18.98 -3.53
CA GLY A 48 -4.66 18.97 -4.37
C GLY A 48 -4.80 17.79 -5.32
N PHE A 49 -3.93 16.77 -5.23
CA PHE A 49 -4.03 15.57 -6.06
C PHE A 49 -5.06 14.57 -5.50
N LYS A 50 -5.74 13.84 -6.38
CA LYS A 50 -6.59 12.71 -6.02
C LYS A 50 -5.72 11.47 -5.82
N VAL A 51 -5.40 11.16 -4.58
CA VAL A 51 -4.52 10.03 -4.24
C VAL A 51 -5.35 8.86 -3.72
N GLY A 52 -5.02 7.64 -4.13
CA GLY A 52 -5.55 6.41 -3.53
C GLY A 52 -4.45 5.41 -3.21
N ILE A 53 -4.80 4.35 -2.48
CA ILE A 53 -3.82 3.38 -1.99
C ILE A 53 -4.25 1.91 -2.21
N ILE A 54 -3.28 1.07 -2.58
CA ILE A 54 -3.39 -0.39 -2.65
C ILE A 54 -2.38 -0.99 -1.68
N ALA A 55 -2.90 -1.56 -0.59
CA ALA A 55 -2.09 -2.20 0.44
C ALA A 55 -2.11 -3.71 0.25
N GLN A 56 -0.92 -4.31 0.23
CA GLN A 56 -0.67 -5.74 0.10
C GLN A 56 -1.47 -6.41 -1.03
N PRO A 57 -1.27 -5.95 -2.29
CA PRO A 57 -2.00 -6.52 -3.41
C PRO A 57 -1.76 -8.03 -3.53
N GLY A 58 -2.77 -8.75 -4.02
CA GLY A 58 -2.64 -10.14 -4.45
C GLY A 58 -1.60 -10.34 -5.56
N LEU A 59 -1.12 -11.58 -5.71
CA LEU A 59 -0.16 -11.98 -6.75
C LEU A 59 -0.83 -12.27 -8.11
N ASP A 60 -2.16 -12.28 -8.15
CA ASP A 60 -2.99 -12.61 -9.31
C ASP A 60 -3.17 -11.42 -10.28
N GLY A 61 -2.57 -10.26 -9.99
CA GLY A 61 -2.51 -9.10 -10.89
C GLY A 61 -3.81 -8.28 -10.97
N ASP A 62 -4.97 -8.90 -10.81
CA ASP A 62 -6.27 -8.20 -10.86
C ASP A 62 -6.41 -7.17 -9.73
N ASP A 63 -5.85 -7.45 -8.56
CA ASP A 63 -5.95 -6.58 -7.39
C ASP A 63 -5.24 -5.22 -7.60
N ILE A 64 -4.16 -5.18 -8.39
CA ILE A 64 -3.48 -3.92 -8.72
C ILE A 64 -4.37 -3.00 -9.58
N CYS A 65 -5.28 -3.59 -10.36
CA CYS A 65 -6.17 -2.87 -11.27
C CYS A 65 -7.45 -2.36 -10.57
N ARG A 66 -7.68 -2.69 -9.29
CA ARG A 66 -8.95 -2.46 -8.60
C ARG A 66 -9.39 -1.00 -8.50
N LEU A 67 -8.45 -0.05 -8.59
CA LEU A 67 -8.71 1.39 -8.55
C LEU A 67 -8.69 2.06 -9.94
N GLY A 68 -8.41 1.30 -11.00
CA GLY A 68 -8.21 1.84 -12.35
C GLY A 68 -6.81 2.40 -12.57
N GLU A 69 -6.63 3.10 -13.69
CA GLU A 69 -5.34 3.67 -14.09
C GLU A 69 -5.17 5.11 -13.55
N PRO A 70 -4.03 5.44 -12.92
CA PRO A 70 -3.78 6.77 -12.40
C PRO A 70 -3.62 7.80 -13.52
N GLY A 71 -3.95 9.06 -13.23
CA GLY A 71 -3.76 10.20 -14.12
C GLY A 71 -2.31 10.55 -14.39
N LEU A 72 -1.45 10.35 -13.39
CA LEU A 72 -0.07 10.79 -13.40
C LEU A 72 0.90 9.61 -13.26
N PHE A 73 0.88 8.90 -12.12
CA PHE A 73 1.82 7.80 -11.88
C PHE A 73 1.37 6.82 -10.80
N TRP A 74 2.06 5.67 -10.78
CA TRP A 74 2.05 4.69 -9.70
C TRP A 74 3.24 4.90 -8.77
N GLY A 75 2.99 4.99 -7.46
CA GLY A 75 4.05 5.06 -6.45
C GLY A 75 4.18 3.73 -5.72
N ILE A 76 5.25 2.97 -5.97
CA ILE A 76 5.43 1.62 -5.42
C ILE A 76 6.42 1.64 -4.26
N SER A 77 6.05 1.03 -3.14
CA SER A 77 6.89 0.87 -1.95
C SER A 77 6.82 -0.55 -1.40
N GLY A 78 7.96 -1.08 -0.93
CA GLY A 78 8.02 -2.36 -0.23
C GLY A 78 7.44 -2.34 1.18
N GLY A 79 7.03 -1.17 1.68
CA GLY A 79 6.62 -0.93 3.06
C GLY A 79 7.72 -0.27 3.90
N CYS A 80 7.45 -0.09 5.19
CA CYS A 80 8.34 0.48 6.19
C CYS A 80 9.48 -0.47 6.58
N ILE A 81 9.27 -1.78 6.44
CA ILE A 81 10.27 -2.80 6.78
C ILE A 81 10.70 -3.54 5.53
N ASP A 82 12.01 -3.74 5.41
CA ASP A 82 12.60 -4.60 4.38
C ASP A 82 11.96 -6.00 4.41
N SER A 83 11.51 -6.45 3.24
CA SER A 83 10.81 -7.71 3.10
C SER A 83 11.60 -8.94 3.57
N MET A 84 12.93 -8.94 3.42
CA MET A 84 13.76 -10.05 3.92
C MET A 84 13.79 -10.05 5.44
N VAL A 85 13.88 -8.87 6.07
CA VAL A 85 13.81 -8.73 7.54
C VAL A 85 12.45 -9.15 8.09
N ALA A 86 11.37 -8.76 7.41
CA ALA A 86 10.00 -9.14 7.79
C ALA A 86 9.76 -10.66 7.64
N ASN A 87 10.36 -11.28 6.63
CA ASN A 87 10.13 -12.69 6.31
C ASN A 87 11.12 -13.66 6.94
N ARG A 88 12.32 -13.22 7.32
CA ARG A 88 13.40 -14.09 7.80
C ARG A 88 13.97 -13.64 9.14
N THR A 89 14.47 -14.61 9.90
CA THR A 89 15.32 -14.38 11.07
C THR A 89 16.76 -14.09 10.62
N ALA A 90 17.61 -13.60 11.53
CA ALA A 90 19.03 -13.38 11.25
C ALA A 90 19.74 -14.68 10.79
N SER A 91 19.26 -15.84 11.24
CA SER A 91 19.76 -17.16 10.84
C SER A 91 19.13 -17.70 9.55
N GLY A 92 18.24 -16.94 8.88
CA GLY A 92 17.64 -17.30 7.60
C GLY A 92 16.34 -18.13 7.68
N TYR A 93 15.86 -18.50 8.86
CA TYR A 93 14.57 -19.19 9.01
C TYR A 93 13.38 -18.26 8.73
N ARG A 94 12.31 -18.80 8.14
CA ARG A 94 11.09 -18.05 7.84
C ARG A 94 10.31 -17.71 9.12
N ARG A 95 9.92 -16.44 9.26
CA ARG A 95 9.03 -15.97 10.33
C ARG A 95 7.61 -16.43 10.06
N LYS A 96 6.88 -16.77 11.12
CA LYS A 96 5.46 -17.16 11.03
C LYS A 96 4.52 -15.95 11.09
N SER A 97 4.97 -14.87 11.71
CA SER A 97 4.21 -13.64 11.89
C SER A 97 4.85 -12.45 11.16
N ASP A 98 4.01 -11.49 10.78
CA ASP A 98 4.39 -10.18 10.22
C ASP A 98 3.49 -9.10 10.84
N ASP A 99 4.10 -8.17 11.59
CA ASP A 99 3.41 -7.12 12.35
C ASP A 99 2.67 -6.12 11.44
N TYR A 100 3.06 -6.04 10.18
CA TYR A 100 2.49 -5.11 9.19
C TYR A 100 1.58 -5.83 8.18
N THR A 101 1.23 -7.09 8.41
CA THR A 101 0.19 -7.79 7.64
C THR A 101 -1.10 -7.88 8.47
N PRO A 102 -2.30 -7.56 7.92
CA PRO A 102 -3.55 -7.70 8.65
C PRO A 102 -3.73 -9.13 9.19
N GLY A 103 -4.03 -9.24 10.48
CA GLY A 103 -4.13 -10.52 11.18
C GLY A 103 -2.79 -11.16 11.56
N GLY A 104 -1.66 -10.49 11.32
CA GLY A 104 -0.34 -10.91 11.76
C GLY A 104 0.24 -12.11 11.01
N LEU A 105 -0.42 -12.60 9.96
CA LEU A 105 -0.01 -13.79 9.22
C LEU A 105 1.04 -13.43 8.15
N ASN A 106 2.21 -14.06 8.19
CA ASN A 106 3.24 -13.83 7.16
C ASN A 106 2.93 -14.63 5.87
N ASN A 107 1.95 -14.15 5.10
CA ASN A 107 1.53 -14.77 3.85
C ASN A 107 1.33 -13.79 2.67
N ARG A 108 1.49 -12.48 2.90
CA ARG A 108 1.19 -11.45 1.87
C ARG A 108 2.41 -10.70 1.35
N ARG A 109 3.51 -10.62 2.10
CA ARG A 109 4.73 -9.93 1.68
C ARG A 109 5.71 -10.89 1.01
N PRO A 110 5.95 -10.79 -0.31
CA PRO A 110 6.97 -11.58 -0.97
C PRO A 110 8.38 -11.14 -0.53
N ASP A 111 9.35 -12.05 -0.60
CA ASP A 111 10.76 -11.71 -0.44
C ASP A 111 11.18 -10.75 -1.57
N ARG A 112 11.95 -9.71 -1.23
CA ARG A 112 12.40 -8.67 -2.17
C ARG A 112 11.24 -7.99 -2.90
N ALA A 113 10.21 -7.56 -2.16
CA ALA A 113 8.93 -7.09 -2.68
C ALA A 113 8.94 -5.93 -3.71
N VAL A 114 10.09 -5.30 -3.95
CA VAL A 114 10.28 -4.17 -4.88
C VAL A 114 11.22 -4.50 -6.06
N LEU A 115 11.70 -5.74 -6.18
CA LEU A 115 12.64 -6.18 -7.22
C LEU A 115 12.00 -7.19 -8.20
#